data_AF-A0A368DZQ3-F1
#
_entry.id   AF-A0A368DZQ3-F1
#
_cell.length_a   1.000
_cell.length_b   1.000
_cell.length_c   1.000
_cell.angle_alpha   90.00
_cell.angle_beta   90.00
_cell.angle_gamma   90.00
#
_symmetry.space_group_name_H-M   'P 1'
#
loop_
_entity.id
_entity.type
_entity.pdbx_description
1 polymer ?
#
loop_
_entity_poly.entity_id
_entity_poly.type
_entity_poly.pdbx_seq_one_letter_code
_entity_poly.pdbx_strand_id
1 'polypeptide(L)'
;MYRIETIKNKRIGISVLNWGLGHVTRCVPIIHQLHAQFNEVFVFCNHEQKIIFDQYLEGITFIKHEGYPFSFRGRGNFKGDLFRSLIRLYTFAKREQKLCNQNVESYNLDLLISDQRYGFYSDKIPSIFITHQLKFPLKGAYRIFNLVNRHQISKFKGIWIMDDDENLAGGLSKNNYFKNTFQIGHHSRFDLLKTDHKKTIQSVLVVNGPSSYSKYLLSHFSNQLNNNQIQYIIGGPHVRKEMNDHDMQAIFIPNTDMEKADEVMGKAQEICGYFGYSTLMDCKALSCSFNLIPTPGQLEQIYLSKLHKKSP
;
A
#
# COMPACT_ATOMS: atom_id res chain seq x y z
N MET A 1 7.35 -21.95 -10.53
CA MET A 1 6.47 -21.38 -11.58
C MET A 1 5.89 -20.03 -11.18
N TYR A 2 5.45 -19.82 -9.93
CA TYR A 2 4.87 -18.52 -9.51
C TYR A 2 5.81 -17.65 -8.64
N ARG A 3 7.12 -17.87 -8.69
CA ARG A 3 8.08 -16.98 -8.02
C ARG A 3 8.40 -15.81 -8.94
N ILE A 4 8.52 -14.60 -8.41
CA ILE A 4 8.65 -13.37 -9.20
C ILE A 4 9.82 -13.45 -10.20
N GLU A 5 10.97 -13.95 -9.77
CA GLU A 5 12.19 -14.13 -10.56
C GLU A 5 12.06 -15.13 -11.72
N THR A 6 11.06 -16.00 -11.66
CA THR A 6 10.82 -17.05 -12.67
C THR A 6 9.85 -16.64 -13.79
N ILE A 7 9.19 -15.48 -13.66
CA ILE A 7 8.20 -15.02 -14.63
C ILE A 7 8.90 -14.20 -15.72
N LYS A 8 8.98 -14.75 -16.94
CA LYS A 8 9.63 -14.11 -18.09
C LYS A 8 8.84 -14.39 -19.38
N ASN A 9 8.89 -13.48 -20.34
CA ASN A 9 8.22 -13.59 -21.64
C ASN A 9 6.71 -13.86 -21.52
N LYS A 10 6.03 -13.17 -20.60
CA LYS A 10 4.58 -13.25 -20.36
C LYS A 10 3.90 -11.91 -20.58
N ARG A 11 2.61 -11.97 -20.90
CA ARG A 11 1.68 -10.84 -20.90
C ARG A 11 0.96 -10.80 -19.56
N ILE A 12 1.25 -9.79 -18.75
CA ILE A 12 0.85 -9.74 -17.34
C ILE A 12 -0.13 -8.60 -17.11
N GLY A 13 -1.32 -8.92 -16.60
CA GLY A 13 -2.24 -7.91 -16.08
C GLY A 13 -2.02 -7.71 -14.57
N ILE A 14 -1.76 -6.48 -14.14
CA ILE A 14 -1.61 -6.15 -12.72
C ILE A 14 -2.57 -5.05 -12.29
N SER A 15 -3.18 -5.18 -11.11
CA SER A 15 -3.98 -4.11 -10.51
C SER A 15 -3.75 -4.03 -9.01
N VAL A 16 -3.69 -2.80 -8.50
CA VAL A 16 -3.41 -2.50 -7.10
C VAL A 16 -4.57 -1.83 -6.41
N LEU A 17 -4.75 -2.11 -5.13
CA LEU A 17 -5.79 -1.51 -4.31
C LEU A 17 -5.61 0.01 -4.23
N ASN A 18 -6.71 0.76 -4.36
CA ASN A 18 -6.71 2.24 -4.32
C ASN A 18 -7.00 2.80 -2.92
N TRP A 19 -6.75 2.02 -1.85
CA TRP A 19 -7.00 2.45 -0.46
C TRP A 19 -5.76 3.13 0.14
N GLY A 20 -5.30 4.18 -0.55
CA GLY A 20 -4.09 4.93 -0.20
C GLY A 20 -2.92 4.64 -1.13
N LEU A 21 -1.96 5.56 -1.14
CA LEU A 21 -0.81 5.52 -2.05
C LEU A 21 0.18 4.40 -1.73
N GLY A 22 0.19 3.90 -0.48
CA GLY A 22 1.11 2.84 -0.06
C GLY A 22 1.01 1.54 -0.88
N HIS A 23 -0.18 1.22 -1.42
CA HIS A 23 -0.38 0.07 -2.31
C HIS A 23 0.18 0.31 -3.71
N VAL A 24 0.14 1.56 -4.18
CA VAL A 24 0.70 1.96 -5.48
C VAL A 24 2.21 1.94 -5.40
N THR A 25 2.78 2.65 -4.43
CA THR A 25 4.23 2.82 -4.30
C THR A 25 4.96 1.51 -4.01
N ARG A 26 4.42 0.63 -3.16
CA ARG A 26 5.04 -0.68 -2.88
C ARG A 26 5.07 -1.62 -4.08
N CYS A 27 4.19 -1.41 -5.06
CA CYS A 27 4.13 -2.24 -6.27
C CYS A 27 4.98 -1.68 -7.42
N VAL A 28 5.53 -0.46 -7.30
CA VAL A 28 6.47 0.11 -8.28
C VAL A 28 7.68 -0.81 -8.53
N PRO A 29 8.47 -1.24 -7.52
CA PRO A 29 9.61 -2.12 -7.75
C PRO A 29 9.21 -3.49 -8.33
N ILE A 30 8.02 -4.00 -7.98
CA ILE A 30 7.50 -5.26 -8.52
C ILE A 30 7.21 -5.13 -10.01
N ILE A 31 6.52 -4.05 -10.42
CA ILE A 31 6.19 -3.80 -11.82
C ILE A 31 7.47 -3.57 -12.63
N HIS A 32 8.41 -2.79 -12.08
CA HIS A 32 9.71 -2.55 -12.69
C HIS A 32 10.47 -3.86 -12.91
N GLN A 33 10.56 -4.73 -11.89
CA GLN A 33 11.22 -6.02 -11.99
C GLN A 33 10.57 -6.92 -13.05
N LEU A 34 9.23 -7.03 -13.04
CA LEU A 34 8.51 -7.84 -14.02
C LEU A 34 8.73 -7.32 -15.45
N HIS A 35 8.73 -6.01 -15.66
CA HIS A 35 9.02 -5.42 -16.95
C HIS A 35 10.46 -5.72 -17.41
N ALA A 36 11.44 -5.58 -16.52
CA ALA A 36 12.85 -5.90 -16.79
C ALA A 36 13.10 -7.39 -17.11
N GLN A 37 12.14 -8.26 -16.81
CA GLN A 37 12.16 -9.70 -17.10
C GLN A 37 11.59 -10.05 -18.49
N PHE A 38 11.54 -9.10 -19.42
CA PHE A 38 11.00 -9.26 -20.78
C PHE A 38 9.50 -9.62 -20.79
N ASN A 39 8.75 -9.16 -19.79
CA ASN A 39 7.30 -9.31 -19.79
C ASN A 39 6.63 -8.05 -20.35
N GLU A 40 5.51 -8.24 -21.05
CA GLU A 40 4.61 -7.13 -21.39
C GLU A 40 3.67 -6.89 -20.21
N VAL A 41 3.80 -5.74 -19.54
CA VAL A 41 3.04 -5.45 -18.32
C VAL A 41 1.93 -4.43 -18.59
N PHE A 42 0.71 -4.84 -18.24
CA PHE A 42 -0.52 -4.05 -18.35
C PHE A 42 -1.02 -3.67 -16.96
N VAL A 43 -0.93 -2.39 -16.60
CA VAL A 43 -1.38 -1.88 -15.30
C VAL A 43 -2.82 -1.38 -15.41
N PHE A 44 -3.73 -2.13 -14.80
CA PHE A 44 -5.15 -1.82 -14.69
C PHE A 44 -5.39 -0.91 -13.49
N CYS A 45 -5.53 0.39 -13.71
CA CYS A 45 -5.59 1.38 -12.64
C CYS A 45 -6.52 2.55 -12.96
N ASN A 46 -6.88 3.30 -11.91
CA ASN A 46 -7.60 4.57 -12.08
C ASN A 46 -6.64 5.71 -12.43
N HIS A 47 -7.18 6.89 -12.72
CA HIS A 47 -6.36 8.05 -13.10
C HIS A 47 -5.37 8.49 -12.02
N GLU A 48 -5.79 8.49 -10.75
CA GLU A 48 -4.93 8.89 -9.62
C GLU A 48 -3.73 7.97 -9.45
N GLN A 49 -3.95 6.66 -9.56
CA GLN A 49 -2.88 5.66 -9.52
C GLN A 49 -1.94 5.81 -10.71
N LYS A 50 -2.48 6.06 -11.91
CA LYS A 50 -1.69 6.28 -13.13
C LYS A 50 -0.73 7.47 -12.96
N ILE A 51 -1.19 8.60 -12.42
CA ILE A 51 -0.35 9.80 -12.18
C ILE A 51 0.90 9.45 -11.36
N ILE A 52 0.76 8.56 -10.38
CA ILE A 52 1.88 8.14 -9.53
C ILE A 52 2.75 7.13 -10.27
N PHE A 53 2.16 6.13 -10.93
CA PHE A 53 2.93 5.12 -11.66
C PHE A 53 3.76 5.73 -12.80
N ASP A 54 3.21 6.70 -13.55
CA ASP A 54 3.91 7.39 -14.64
C ASP A 54 5.21 8.09 -14.17
N GLN A 55 5.32 8.44 -12.89
CA GLN A 55 6.52 9.08 -12.34
C GLN A 55 7.68 8.10 -12.07
N TYR A 56 7.42 6.79 -12.09
CA TYR A 56 8.42 5.76 -11.79
C TYR A 56 8.64 4.75 -12.91
N LEU A 57 7.65 4.58 -13.79
CA LEU A 57 7.59 3.45 -14.70
C LEU A 57 7.54 3.92 -16.15
N GLU A 58 8.57 3.54 -16.90
CA GLU A 58 8.67 3.77 -18.33
C GLU A 58 8.30 2.49 -19.11
N GLY A 59 7.69 2.65 -20.29
CA GLY A 59 7.34 1.53 -21.19
C GLY A 59 6.15 0.68 -20.74
N ILE A 60 5.41 1.10 -19.71
CA ILE A 60 4.25 0.37 -19.18
C ILE A 60 2.95 0.76 -19.88
N THR A 61 2.11 -0.23 -20.20
CA THR A 61 0.77 0.01 -20.75
C THR A 61 -0.24 0.19 -19.62
N PHE A 62 -0.89 1.35 -19.56
CA PHE A 62 -1.93 1.63 -18.56
C PHE A 62 -3.32 1.45 -19.16
N ILE A 63 -4.15 0.66 -18.49
CA ILE A 63 -5.54 0.42 -18.87
C ILE A 63 -6.45 0.99 -17.78
N LYS A 64 -7.44 1.77 -18.19
CA LYS A 64 -8.43 2.33 -17.27
C LYS A 64 -9.19 1.20 -16.58
N HIS A 65 -9.13 1.20 -15.24
CA HIS A 65 -9.84 0.24 -14.41
C HIS A 65 -10.43 0.96 -13.19
N GLU A 66 -11.66 0.60 -12.82
CA GLU A 66 -12.35 1.26 -11.72
C GLU A 66 -11.66 0.99 -10.38
N GLY A 67 -11.55 1.99 -9.51
CA GLY A 67 -11.12 1.79 -8.13
C GLY A 67 -12.19 1.09 -7.30
N TYR A 68 -11.81 0.49 -6.18
CA TYR A 68 -12.77 -0.08 -5.23
C TYR A 68 -13.68 1.05 -4.69
N PRO A 69 -15.00 0.83 -4.64
CA PRO A 69 -15.98 1.87 -4.33
C PRO A 69 -16.13 2.04 -2.81
N PHE A 70 -15.02 2.35 -2.15
CA PHE A 70 -14.95 2.51 -0.71
C PHE A 70 -14.47 3.90 -0.33
N SER A 71 -15.27 4.57 0.49
CA SER A 71 -14.97 5.89 1.03
C SER A 71 -14.97 5.82 2.54
N PHE A 72 -13.88 6.24 3.17
CA PHE A 72 -13.81 6.41 4.61
C PHE A 72 -14.68 7.57 5.05
N ARG A 73 -15.62 7.35 5.97
CA ARG A 73 -16.45 8.44 6.52
C ARG A 73 -15.78 9.18 7.67
N GLY A 74 -14.61 8.72 8.11
CA GLY A 74 -13.73 9.49 8.98
C GLY A 74 -14.18 9.65 10.44
N ARG A 75 -15.24 8.97 10.87
CA ARG A 75 -15.79 9.09 12.24
C ARG A 75 -15.11 8.16 13.27
N GLY A 76 -13.88 7.70 13.00
CA GLY A 76 -13.18 6.73 13.85
C GLY A 76 -13.78 5.31 13.89
N ASN A 77 -14.90 5.06 13.20
CA ASN A 77 -15.55 3.74 13.15
C ASN A 77 -15.23 2.98 11.85
N PHE A 78 -13.94 2.71 11.62
CA PHE A 78 -13.48 1.97 10.44
C PHE A 78 -14.19 0.63 10.26
N LYS A 79 -14.43 -0.10 11.36
CA LYS A 79 -15.12 -1.41 11.33
C LYS A 79 -16.55 -1.30 10.82
N GLY A 80 -17.31 -0.32 11.33
CA GLY A 80 -18.69 -0.10 10.92
C GLY A 80 -18.80 0.38 9.46
N ASP A 81 -17.86 1.20 9.00
CA ASP A 81 -17.80 1.63 7.61
C ASP A 81 -17.49 0.47 6.66
N LEU A 82 -16.54 -0.39 7.03
CA LEU A 82 -16.20 -1.60 6.28
C LEU A 82 -17.39 -2.57 6.24
N PHE A 83 -18.01 -2.84 7.39
CA PHE A 83 -19.15 -3.77 7.49
C PHE A 83 -20.32 -3.34 6.62
N ARG A 84 -20.68 -2.05 6.65
CA ARG A 84 -21.73 -1.48 5.79
C ARG A 84 -21.40 -1.57 4.30
N SER A 85 -20.12 -1.57 3.96
CA SER A 85 -19.64 -1.65 2.58
C SER A 85 -19.49 -3.08 2.07
N LEU A 86 -19.61 -4.11 2.91
CA LEU A 86 -19.32 -5.51 2.54
C LEU A 86 -20.11 -5.99 1.32
N ILE A 87 -21.42 -5.73 1.27
CA ILE A 87 -22.25 -6.15 0.14
C ILE A 87 -21.78 -5.45 -1.14
N ARG A 88 -21.53 -4.14 -1.08
CA ARG A 88 -21.03 -3.36 -2.22
C ARG A 88 -19.66 -3.87 -2.69
N LEU A 89 -18.74 -4.13 -1.77
CA LEU A 89 -17.42 -4.68 -2.06
C LEU A 89 -17.49 -6.08 -2.66
N TYR A 90 -18.37 -6.94 -2.16
CA TYR A 90 -18.58 -8.28 -2.70
C TYR A 90 -19.15 -8.24 -4.12
N THR A 91 -20.18 -7.42 -4.35
CA THR A 91 -20.76 -7.24 -5.69
C THR A 91 -19.75 -6.63 -6.67
N PHE A 92 -18.94 -5.69 -6.21
CA PHE A 92 -17.83 -5.13 -6.99
C PHE A 92 -16.80 -6.21 -7.34
N ALA A 93 -16.35 -7.01 -6.37
CA ALA A 93 -15.38 -8.08 -6.62
C ALA A 93 -15.89 -9.11 -7.64
N LYS A 94 -17.18 -9.45 -7.63
CA LYS A 94 -17.78 -10.31 -8.66
C LYS A 94 -17.78 -9.69 -10.05
N ARG A 95 -18.11 -8.39 -10.15
CA ARG A 95 -18.08 -7.66 -11.42
C ARG A 95 -16.65 -7.52 -11.95
N GLU A 96 -15.72 -7.22 -11.06
CA GLU A 96 -14.28 -7.15 -11.35
C GLU A 96 -13.77 -8.47 -11.91
N GLN A 97 -14.14 -9.61 -11.32
CA GLN A 97 -13.73 -10.93 -11.82
C GLN A 97 -14.24 -11.20 -13.24
N LYS A 98 -15.50 -10.84 -13.53
CA LYS A 98 -16.05 -10.96 -14.89
C LYS A 98 -15.28 -10.09 -15.87
N LEU A 99 -14.94 -8.86 -15.48
CA LEU A 99 -14.15 -7.95 -16.30
C LEU A 99 -12.71 -8.47 -16.51
N CYS A 100 -12.08 -9.05 -15.50
CA CYS A 100 -10.79 -9.71 -15.62
C CYS A 100 -10.84 -10.83 -16.67
N ASN A 101 -11.86 -11.68 -16.65
CA ASN A 101 -12.03 -12.74 -17.66
C ASN A 101 -12.19 -12.22 -19.09
N GLN A 102 -12.75 -11.01 -19.27
CA GLN A 102 -12.86 -10.34 -20.58
C GLN A 102 -11.52 -9.72 -20.99
N ASN A 103 -10.82 -9.08 -20.06
CA ASN A 103 -9.50 -8.47 -20.29
C ASN A 103 -8.44 -9.53 -20.62
N VAL A 104 -8.52 -10.72 -20.01
CA VAL A 104 -7.65 -11.84 -20.34
C VAL A 104 -7.68 -12.18 -21.81
N GLU A 105 -8.87 -12.21 -22.42
CA GLU A 105 -9.04 -12.47 -23.86
C GLU A 105 -8.65 -11.23 -24.67
N SER A 106 -9.10 -10.04 -24.27
CA SER A 106 -8.90 -8.80 -25.03
C SER A 106 -7.42 -8.42 -25.16
N TYR A 107 -6.62 -8.72 -24.13
CA TYR A 107 -5.19 -8.38 -24.09
C TYR A 107 -4.28 -9.60 -24.18
N ASN A 108 -4.83 -10.80 -24.42
CA ASN A 108 -4.11 -12.07 -24.45
C ASN A 108 -3.20 -12.27 -23.23
N LEU A 109 -3.75 -12.10 -22.03
CA LEU A 109 -2.97 -12.17 -20.79
C LEU A 109 -2.64 -13.63 -20.45
N ASP A 110 -1.43 -13.87 -19.96
CA ASP A 110 -0.97 -15.17 -19.45
C ASP A 110 -1.08 -15.30 -17.92
N LEU A 111 -1.01 -14.15 -17.23
CA LEU A 111 -0.98 -14.07 -15.77
C LEU A 111 -1.70 -12.83 -15.26
N LEU A 112 -2.46 -12.96 -14.18
CA LEU A 112 -2.93 -11.81 -13.39
C LEU A 112 -2.18 -11.69 -12.08
N ILE A 113 -1.92 -10.46 -11.66
CA ILE A 113 -1.33 -10.13 -10.36
C ILE A 113 -2.23 -9.10 -9.67
N SER A 114 -2.65 -9.40 -8.45
CA SER A 114 -3.56 -8.56 -7.68
C SER A 114 -2.89 -8.15 -6.37
N ASP A 115 -2.73 -6.84 -6.15
CA ASP A 115 -2.37 -6.32 -4.84
C ASP A 115 -3.63 -5.97 -4.04
N GLN A 116 -4.01 -6.89 -3.15
CA GLN A 116 -5.19 -6.79 -2.28
C GLN A 116 -6.55 -6.48 -2.96
N ARG A 117 -6.70 -6.81 -4.25
CA ARG A 117 -8.00 -6.74 -4.96
C ARG A 117 -8.58 -8.14 -5.13
N TYR A 118 -9.50 -8.52 -4.24
CA TYR A 118 -10.06 -9.87 -4.21
C TYR A 118 -10.89 -10.28 -5.44
N GLY A 119 -11.33 -9.31 -6.24
CA GLY A 119 -12.01 -9.57 -7.51
C GLY A 119 -11.08 -9.62 -8.72
N PHE A 120 -9.83 -9.17 -8.59
CA PHE A 120 -8.89 -9.09 -9.70
C PHE A 120 -8.20 -10.43 -9.94
N TYR A 121 -8.96 -11.40 -10.41
CA TYR A 121 -8.48 -12.74 -10.76
C TYR A 121 -9.29 -13.30 -11.94
N SER A 122 -8.78 -14.38 -12.53
CA SER A 122 -9.40 -15.06 -13.66
C SER A 122 -9.53 -16.55 -13.37
N ASP A 123 -10.63 -17.13 -13.85
CA ASP A 123 -10.79 -18.60 -13.84
C ASP A 123 -10.15 -19.25 -15.08
N LYS A 124 -9.71 -18.44 -16.06
CA LYS A 124 -9.14 -18.89 -17.35
C LYS A 124 -7.62 -19.04 -17.32
N ILE A 125 -6.94 -18.24 -16.49
CA ILE A 125 -5.47 -18.19 -16.39
C ILE A 125 -5.03 -18.12 -14.93
N PRO A 126 -3.77 -18.49 -14.57
CA PRO A 126 -3.29 -18.32 -13.21
C PRO A 126 -3.36 -16.86 -12.75
N SER A 127 -3.64 -16.68 -11.46
CA SER A 127 -3.65 -15.38 -10.80
C SER A 127 -2.81 -15.44 -9.51
N ILE A 128 -2.07 -14.37 -9.22
CA ILE A 128 -1.22 -14.20 -8.04
C ILE A 128 -1.81 -13.12 -7.14
N PHE A 129 -1.86 -13.37 -5.83
CA PHE A 129 -2.29 -12.39 -4.83
C PHE A 129 -1.12 -11.86 -4.03
N ILE A 130 -0.92 -10.54 -4.01
CA ILE A 130 0.08 -9.87 -3.19
C ILE A 130 -0.57 -9.40 -1.88
N THR A 131 0.06 -9.72 -0.76
CA THR A 131 -0.36 -9.24 0.55
C THR A 131 0.76 -9.33 1.59
N HIS A 132 0.75 -8.46 2.58
CA HIS A 132 1.51 -8.62 3.83
C HIS A 132 0.66 -9.19 4.98
N GLN A 133 -0.64 -9.39 4.72
CA GLN A 133 -1.64 -9.76 5.71
C GLN A 133 -2.47 -10.96 5.22
N LEU A 134 -2.06 -12.17 5.62
CA LEU A 134 -2.80 -13.42 5.39
C LEU A 134 -3.94 -13.63 6.39
N LYS A 135 -3.90 -12.94 7.53
CA LYS A 135 -4.97 -12.90 8.52
C LYS A 135 -5.08 -11.53 9.17
N PHE A 136 -6.29 -11.13 9.48
CA PHE A 136 -6.59 -9.91 10.22
C PHE A 136 -6.37 -10.12 11.72
N PRO A 137 -5.88 -9.10 12.47
CA PRO A 137 -5.69 -9.13 13.92
C PRO A 137 -7.02 -8.99 14.68
N LEU A 138 -7.96 -9.92 14.42
CA LEU A 138 -9.31 -9.92 14.98
C LEU A 138 -9.39 -10.76 16.27
N LYS A 139 -10.27 -10.34 17.19
CA LYS A 139 -10.53 -11.01 18.48
C LYS A 139 -11.98 -11.48 18.58
N GLY A 140 -12.23 -12.50 19.41
CA GLY A 140 -13.57 -13.02 19.69
C GLY A 140 -14.29 -13.54 18.44
N ALA A 141 -15.60 -13.31 18.37
CA ALA A 141 -16.47 -13.76 17.27
C ALA A 141 -16.02 -13.23 15.89
N TYR A 142 -15.37 -12.07 15.84
CA TYR A 142 -14.87 -11.48 14.58
C TYR A 142 -13.80 -12.34 13.88
N ARG A 143 -13.22 -13.36 14.53
CA ARG A 143 -12.28 -14.29 13.86
C ARG A 143 -12.92 -15.01 12.66
N ILE A 144 -14.25 -15.11 12.59
CA ILE A 144 -14.97 -15.67 11.44
C ILE A 144 -14.62 -14.97 10.12
N PHE A 145 -14.31 -13.66 10.14
CA PHE A 145 -13.90 -12.92 8.95
C PHE A 145 -12.56 -13.41 8.38
N ASN A 146 -11.70 -14.05 9.17
CA ASN A 146 -10.52 -14.70 8.64
C ASN A 146 -10.85 -15.94 7.78
N LEU A 147 -12.00 -16.60 7.98
CA LEU A 147 -12.46 -17.66 7.07
C LEU A 147 -12.88 -17.08 5.73
N VAL A 148 -13.56 -15.92 5.73
CA VAL A 148 -13.92 -15.21 4.51
C VAL A 148 -12.67 -14.75 3.78
N ASN A 149 -11.73 -14.11 4.48
CA ASN A 149 -10.43 -13.71 3.91
C ASN A 149 -9.72 -14.90 3.28
N ARG A 150 -9.65 -16.01 4.01
CA ARG A 150 -9.04 -17.26 3.56
C ARG A 150 -9.68 -17.80 2.29
N HIS A 151 -11.01 -17.83 2.25
CA HIS A 151 -11.75 -18.24 1.05
C HIS A 151 -11.43 -17.31 -0.14
N GLN A 152 -11.42 -16.01 0.07
CA GLN A 152 -11.12 -15.04 -0.99
C GLN A 152 -9.69 -15.19 -1.53
N ILE A 153 -8.69 -15.33 -0.66
CA ILE A 153 -7.28 -15.53 -1.07
C ILE A 153 -7.09 -16.90 -1.75
N SER A 154 -7.85 -17.94 -1.36
CA SER A 154 -7.73 -19.29 -1.94
C SER A 154 -8.12 -19.40 -3.42
N LYS A 155 -8.71 -18.35 -4.01
CA LYS A 155 -9.03 -18.26 -5.44
C LYS A 155 -7.79 -18.06 -6.31
N PHE A 156 -6.69 -17.62 -5.73
CA PHE A 156 -5.44 -17.34 -6.42
C PHE A 156 -4.52 -18.57 -6.42
N LYS A 157 -3.79 -18.78 -7.52
CA LYS A 157 -2.90 -19.95 -7.70
C LYS A 157 -1.57 -19.78 -6.95
N GLY A 158 -1.11 -18.55 -6.80
CA GLY A 158 0.08 -18.17 -6.04
C GLY A 158 -0.21 -17.00 -5.11
N ILE A 159 0.50 -16.93 -3.98
CA ILE A 159 0.38 -15.84 -3.02
C ILE A 159 1.78 -15.29 -2.79
N TRP A 160 1.98 -14.03 -3.09
CA TRP A 160 3.18 -13.29 -2.77
C TRP A 160 3.00 -12.59 -1.43
N ILE A 161 3.82 -13.00 -0.47
CA ILE A 161 3.90 -12.40 0.84
C ILE A 161 4.94 -11.29 0.76
N MET A 162 4.48 -10.04 0.83
CA MET A 162 5.37 -8.86 0.86
C MET A 162 5.92 -8.67 2.29
N ASP A 163 6.72 -9.63 2.71
CA ASP A 163 7.41 -9.69 3.99
C ASP A 163 8.60 -10.65 3.84
N ASP A 164 9.54 -10.60 4.78
CA ASP A 164 10.74 -11.46 4.82
C ASP A 164 10.97 -12.03 6.22
N ASP A 165 12.19 -12.48 6.48
CA ASP A 165 12.60 -13.04 7.77
C ASP A 165 12.68 -11.99 8.90
N GLU A 166 12.91 -10.71 8.58
CA GLU A 166 12.79 -9.62 9.56
C GLU A 166 11.33 -9.39 9.97
N ASN A 167 10.38 -9.84 9.14
CA ASN A 167 8.99 -10.08 9.51
C ASN A 167 8.28 -8.84 10.10
N LEU A 168 8.31 -7.74 9.35
CA LEU A 168 7.70 -6.46 9.76
C LEU A 168 6.20 -6.59 10.01
N ALA A 169 5.50 -7.53 9.36
CA ALA A 169 4.08 -7.76 9.56
C ALA A 169 3.80 -8.70 10.75
N GLY A 170 4.84 -9.29 11.34
CA GLY A 170 4.78 -10.13 12.53
C GLY A 170 3.95 -11.39 12.31
N GLY A 171 2.85 -11.51 13.06
CA GLY A 171 1.94 -12.63 12.93
C GLY A 171 1.03 -12.53 11.71
N LEU A 172 0.86 -11.34 11.12
CA LEU A 172 -0.14 -11.09 10.07
C LEU A 172 0.19 -11.78 8.75
N SER A 173 1.48 -11.90 8.42
CA SER A 173 2.01 -12.55 7.22
C SER A 173 2.08 -14.08 7.34
N LYS A 174 1.79 -14.67 8.51
CA LYS A 174 1.94 -16.11 8.78
C LYS A 174 0.60 -16.84 8.87
N ASN A 175 0.37 -17.79 7.95
CA ASN A 175 -0.81 -18.65 7.93
C ASN A 175 -0.57 -19.98 7.19
N ASN A 176 -0.44 -21.08 7.95
CA ASN A 176 -0.14 -22.43 7.43
C ASN A 176 -1.24 -23.05 6.54
N TYR A 177 -2.40 -22.41 6.43
CA TYR A 177 -3.45 -22.88 5.53
C TYR A 177 -3.04 -22.80 4.05
N PHE A 178 -2.25 -21.79 3.69
CA PHE A 178 -1.88 -21.56 2.31
C PHE A 178 -0.59 -22.33 1.98
N LYS A 179 -0.62 -23.13 0.90
CA LYS A 179 0.51 -23.97 0.48
C LYS A 179 1.41 -23.31 -0.57
N ASN A 180 0.85 -22.44 -1.42
CA ASN A 180 1.56 -21.79 -2.52
C ASN A 180 1.93 -20.34 -2.19
N THR A 181 2.58 -20.16 -1.06
CA THR A 181 3.04 -18.85 -0.58
C THR A 181 4.52 -18.65 -0.87
N PHE A 182 4.87 -17.47 -1.35
CA PHE A 182 6.24 -17.07 -1.65
C PHE A 182 6.52 -15.74 -0.96
N GLN A 183 7.48 -15.70 -0.04
CA GLN A 183 7.99 -14.44 0.47
C GLN A 183 8.79 -13.76 -0.65
N ILE A 184 8.41 -12.53 -0.98
CA ILE A 184 9.06 -11.74 -2.03
C ILE A 184 9.95 -10.63 -1.45
N GLY A 185 9.99 -10.49 -0.12
CA GLY A 185 10.72 -9.42 0.53
C GLY A 185 9.85 -8.19 0.83
N HIS A 186 10.45 -7.21 1.49
CA HIS A 186 9.92 -5.86 1.55
C HIS A 186 10.20 -5.15 0.23
N HIS A 187 9.20 -4.43 -0.27
CA HIS A 187 9.29 -3.69 -1.51
C HIS A 187 8.97 -2.23 -1.25
N SER A 188 9.92 -1.38 -1.61
CA SER A 188 9.83 0.05 -1.51
C SER A 188 10.17 0.68 -2.85
N ARG A 189 9.52 1.78 -3.20
CA ARG A 189 9.93 2.55 -4.39
C ARG A 189 11.36 3.07 -4.27
N PHE A 190 11.84 3.24 -3.03
CA PHE A 190 13.20 3.66 -2.74
C PHE A 190 14.25 2.61 -3.15
N ASP A 191 13.86 1.35 -3.35
CA ASP A 191 14.76 0.30 -3.85
C ASP A 191 15.23 0.57 -5.29
N LEU A 192 14.47 1.38 -6.05
CA LEU A 192 14.83 1.80 -7.40
C LEU A 192 15.61 3.11 -7.44
N LEU A 193 15.66 3.82 -6.32
CA LEU A 193 16.25 5.15 -6.23
C LEU A 193 17.66 5.06 -5.63
N LYS A 194 18.57 5.93 -6.08
CA LYS A 194 19.88 6.06 -5.45
C LYS A 194 19.72 6.85 -4.14
N THR A 195 19.45 6.16 -3.04
CA THR A 195 19.12 6.80 -1.76
C THR A 195 20.31 7.06 -0.84
N ASP A 196 21.52 7.18 -1.39
CA ASP A 196 22.77 7.46 -0.66
C ASP A 196 22.86 8.94 -0.22
N HIS A 197 21.74 9.49 0.23
CA HIS A 197 21.63 10.86 0.68
C HIS A 197 22.17 10.99 2.11
N LYS A 198 23.01 12.01 2.33
CA LYS A 198 23.32 12.46 3.68
C LYS A 198 22.02 12.87 4.38
N LYS A 199 21.77 12.33 5.57
CA LYS A 199 20.57 12.62 6.37
C LYS A 199 20.64 14.02 6.99
N THR A 200 20.18 15.03 6.25
CA THR A 200 20.23 16.46 6.61
C THR A 200 18.92 17.03 7.15
N ILE A 201 17.81 16.29 7.00
CA ILE A 201 16.49 16.70 7.47
C ILE A 201 16.18 15.94 8.74
N GLN A 202 15.81 16.64 9.82
CA GLN A 202 15.55 16.01 11.11
C GLN A 202 14.33 15.08 11.02
N SER A 203 13.16 15.62 10.70
CA SER A 203 11.94 14.82 10.57
C SER A 203 11.05 15.29 9.41
N VAL A 204 10.38 14.32 8.79
CA VAL A 204 9.36 14.53 7.75
C VAL A 204 8.06 13.91 8.21
N LEU A 205 6.95 14.65 8.15
CA LEU A 205 5.63 14.13 8.49
C LEU A 205 4.88 13.71 7.24
N VAL A 206 4.54 12.42 7.14
CA VAL A 206 3.73 11.87 6.05
C VAL A 206 2.29 11.73 6.51
N VAL A 207 1.40 12.55 5.93
CA VAL A 207 -0.03 12.59 6.24
C VAL A 207 -0.81 11.82 5.19
N ASN A 208 -1.05 10.54 5.50
CA ASN A 208 -1.82 9.63 4.67
C ASN A 208 -3.23 9.40 5.22
N GLY A 209 -4.15 9.08 4.31
CA GLY A 209 -5.49 8.63 4.64
C GLY A 209 -6.55 9.74 4.53
N PRO A 210 -7.76 9.46 5.06
CA PRO A 210 -8.91 10.37 4.98
C PRO A 210 -8.68 11.72 5.66
N SER A 211 -9.28 12.77 5.10
CA SER A 211 -9.16 14.14 5.62
C SER A 211 -9.53 14.30 7.11
N SER A 212 -10.46 13.48 7.60
CA SER A 212 -10.84 13.45 9.02
C SER A 212 -9.71 13.13 9.97
N TYR A 213 -8.71 12.37 9.51
CA TYR A 213 -7.58 11.94 10.34
C TYR A 213 -6.41 12.92 10.25
N SER A 214 -6.31 13.71 9.18
CA SER A 214 -5.24 14.70 8.99
C SER A 214 -5.17 15.69 10.15
N LYS A 215 -6.30 16.22 10.61
CA LYS A 215 -6.36 17.10 11.79
C LYS A 215 -5.82 16.44 13.07
N TYR A 216 -6.18 15.18 13.31
CA TYR A 216 -5.69 14.44 14.48
C TYR A 216 -4.17 14.23 14.41
N LEU A 217 -3.65 13.87 13.24
CA LEU A 217 -2.22 13.65 13.05
C LEU A 217 -1.42 14.95 13.24
N LEU A 218 -1.85 16.04 12.62
CA LEU A 218 -1.21 17.35 12.76
C LEU A 218 -1.24 17.83 14.21
N SER A 219 -2.37 17.65 14.91
CA SER A 219 -2.49 17.98 16.33
C SER A 219 -1.56 17.15 17.22
N HIS A 220 -1.36 15.86 16.90
CA HIS A 220 -0.44 15.00 17.64
C HIS A 220 1.01 15.48 17.56
N PHE A 221 1.42 16.00 16.40
CA PHE A 221 2.77 16.47 16.12
C PHE A 221 2.95 17.98 16.26
N SER A 222 1.98 18.70 16.87
CA SER A 222 1.99 20.16 16.92
C SER A 222 3.23 20.74 17.59
N ASN A 223 3.71 20.09 18.66
CA ASN A 223 4.91 20.55 19.37
C ASN A 223 6.17 20.42 18.50
N GLN A 224 6.31 19.31 17.79
CA GLN A 224 7.43 19.07 16.88
C GLN A 224 7.39 20.00 15.67
N LEU A 225 6.19 20.33 15.18
CA LEU A 225 5.98 21.32 14.12
C LEU A 225 6.34 22.74 14.60
N ASN A 226 5.86 23.15 15.77
CA ASN A 226 6.12 24.48 16.34
C ASN A 226 7.61 24.70 16.68
N ASN A 227 8.30 23.64 17.07
CA ASN A 227 9.74 23.68 17.36
C ASN A 227 10.61 23.44 16.11
N ASN A 228 10.03 23.42 14.91
CA ASN A 228 10.72 23.19 13.63
C ASN A 228 11.53 21.87 13.55
N GLN A 229 11.14 20.86 14.33
CA GLN A 229 11.72 19.51 14.26
C GLN A 229 11.19 18.76 13.04
N ILE A 230 9.90 18.92 12.74
CA ILE A 230 9.29 18.47 11.49
C ILE A 230 9.33 19.63 10.50
N GLN A 231 10.23 19.51 9.51
CA GLN A 231 10.49 20.58 8.55
C GLN A 231 9.60 20.50 7.31
N TYR A 232 9.13 19.28 6.98
CA TYR A 232 8.33 19.02 5.79
C TYR A 232 7.07 18.21 6.14
N ILE A 233 5.98 18.53 5.47
CA ILE A 233 4.72 17.78 5.51
C ILE A 233 4.39 17.30 4.09
N ILE A 234 4.33 15.98 3.91
CA ILE A 234 3.88 15.35 2.67
C ILE A 234 2.41 14.95 2.83
N GLY A 235 1.52 15.43 1.96
CA GLY A 235 0.10 15.15 2.09
C GLY A 235 -0.77 15.60 0.93
N GLY A 236 -2.06 15.25 0.99
CA GLY A 236 -3.04 15.68 -0.02
C GLY A 236 -3.49 17.13 0.16
N PRO A 237 -4.30 17.68 -0.77
CA PRO A 237 -4.76 19.07 -0.74
C PRO A 237 -5.47 19.48 0.56
N HIS A 238 -6.17 18.54 1.19
CA HIS A 238 -6.84 18.76 2.47
C HIS A 238 -5.85 19.03 3.63
N VAL A 239 -4.64 18.50 3.56
CA VAL A 239 -3.58 18.73 4.56
C VAL A 239 -3.07 20.17 4.45
N ARG A 240 -2.83 20.64 3.22
CA ARG A 240 -2.45 22.04 2.97
C ARG A 240 -3.47 23.01 3.54
N LYS A 241 -4.77 22.70 3.40
CA LYS A 241 -5.83 23.51 3.99
C LYS A 241 -5.72 23.57 5.51
N GLU A 242 -5.61 22.42 6.19
CA GLU A 242 -5.46 22.36 7.65
C GLU A 242 -4.19 23.08 8.13
N MET A 243 -3.09 23.03 7.38
CA MET A 243 -1.87 23.78 7.70
C MET A 243 -2.07 25.28 7.66
N ASN A 244 -2.75 25.79 6.62
CA ASN A 244 -3.07 27.21 6.47
C ASN A 244 -4.04 27.69 7.56
N ASP A 245 -5.06 26.89 7.89
CA ASP A 245 -6.05 27.22 8.92
C ASP A 245 -5.44 27.31 10.34
N HIS A 246 -4.20 26.81 10.52
CA HIS A 246 -3.48 26.73 11.79
C HIS A 246 -2.07 27.36 11.75
N ASP A 247 -1.76 28.17 10.73
CA ASP A 247 -0.48 28.90 10.57
C ASP A 247 0.79 28.06 10.74
N MET A 248 0.75 26.80 10.30
CA MET A 248 1.89 25.87 10.41
C MET A 248 3.03 26.26 9.45
N GLN A 249 4.26 26.34 9.97
CA GLN A 249 5.42 26.84 9.23
C GLN A 249 6.17 25.77 8.40
N ALA A 250 5.81 24.49 8.52
CA ALA A 250 6.48 23.42 7.79
C ALA A 250 6.25 23.54 6.27
N ILE A 251 7.23 23.09 5.48
CA ILE A 251 7.15 23.13 4.02
C ILE A 251 6.20 22.02 3.54
N PHE A 252 5.10 22.41 2.88
CA PHE A 252 4.15 21.46 2.30
C PHE A 252 4.65 20.89 0.97
N ILE A 253 4.56 19.57 0.82
CA ILE A 253 4.81 18.83 -0.42
C ILE A 253 3.54 18.07 -0.80
N PRO A 254 2.96 18.31 -1.99
CA PRO A 254 1.84 17.51 -2.48
C PRO A 254 2.22 16.03 -2.59
N ASN A 255 1.36 15.13 -2.13
CA ASN A 255 1.55 13.69 -2.27
C ASN A 255 1.45 13.15 -3.71
N THR A 256 1.30 14.04 -4.69
CA THR A 256 1.39 13.75 -6.13
C THR A 256 2.73 14.16 -6.73
N ASP A 257 3.54 14.95 -6.02
CA ASP A 257 4.89 15.36 -6.40
C ASP A 257 5.88 14.35 -5.80
N MET A 258 6.02 13.23 -6.49
CA MET A 258 6.74 12.07 -5.94
C MET A 258 8.24 12.28 -5.94
N GLU A 259 8.79 12.99 -6.93
CA GLU A 259 10.21 13.34 -6.99
C GLU A 259 10.64 14.11 -5.74
N LYS A 260 9.92 15.20 -5.41
CA LYS A 260 10.23 16.01 -4.23
C LYS A 260 9.94 15.28 -2.92
N ALA A 261 8.86 14.51 -2.87
CA ALA A 261 8.54 13.68 -1.71
C ALA A 261 9.67 12.68 -1.42
N ASP A 262 10.19 12.03 -2.45
CA ASP A 262 11.25 11.04 -2.35
C ASP A 262 12.59 11.66 -1.98
N GLU A 263 12.92 12.82 -2.55
CA GLU A 263 14.12 13.58 -2.18
C GLU A 263 14.14 13.92 -0.68
N VAL A 264 13.03 14.46 -0.17
CA VAL A 264 12.90 14.89 1.21
C VAL A 264 12.86 13.71 2.18
N MET A 265 12.12 12.64 1.84
CA MET A 265 12.15 11.41 2.63
C MET A 265 13.55 10.77 2.62
N GLY A 266 14.25 10.79 1.48
CA GLY A 266 15.61 10.28 1.32
C GLY A 266 16.61 10.95 2.27
N LYS A 267 16.44 12.25 2.51
CA LYS A 267 17.28 13.07 3.40
C LYS A 267 16.83 13.06 4.87
N ALA A 268 15.70 12.43 5.20
CA ALA A 268 15.13 12.42 6.55
C ALA A 268 15.84 11.45 7.51
N GLN A 269 16.14 11.89 8.72
CA GLN A 269 16.60 11.05 9.83
C GLN A 269 15.45 10.27 10.45
N GLU A 270 14.27 10.89 10.56
CA GLU A 270 13.06 10.29 11.10
C GLU A 270 11.83 10.54 10.20
N ILE A 271 11.02 9.51 9.98
CA ILE A 271 9.70 9.65 9.34
C ILE A 271 8.60 9.60 10.41
N CYS A 272 7.79 10.66 10.47
CA CYS A 272 6.64 10.79 11.34
C CYS A 272 5.35 10.49 10.59
N GLY A 273 4.31 9.95 11.26
CA GLY A 273 3.01 9.75 10.63
C GLY A 273 2.17 8.64 11.22
N TYR A 274 1.33 8.03 10.39
CA TYR A 274 0.55 6.85 10.77
C TYR A 274 1.33 5.54 10.53
N PHE A 275 1.04 4.50 11.31
CA PHE A 275 1.56 3.14 11.10
C PHE A 275 0.97 2.51 9.83
N GLY A 276 1.49 2.88 8.65
CA GLY A 276 1.28 2.14 7.40
C GLY A 276 2.33 1.05 7.24
N TYR A 277 1.94 -0.15 6.79
CA TYR A 277 2.91 -1.20 6.50
C TYR A 277 3.91 -0.76 5.41
N SER A 278 3.43 -0.09 4.36
CA SER A 278 4.31 0.51 3.34
C SER A 278 5.24 1.58 3.90
N THR A 279 4.78 2.37 4.88
CA THR A 279 5.65 3.37 5.55
C THR A 279 6.78 2.69 6.31
N LEU A 280 6.53 1.56 6.97
CA LEU A 280 7.59 0.79 7.64
C LEU A 280 8.63 0.26 6.64
N MET A 281 8.17 -0.26 5.50
CA MET A 281 9.07 -0.71 4.43
C MET A 281 9.88 0.45 3.85
N ASP A 282 9.26 1.62 3.65
CA ASP A 282 9.96 2.83 3.20
C ASP A 282 11.04 3.24 4.20
N CYS A 283 10.75 3.25 5.52
CA CYS A 283 11.72 3.60 6.56
C CYS A 283 12.91 2.62 6.58
N LYS A 284 12.63 1.33 6.40
CA LYS A 284 13.67 0.29 6.29
C LYS A 284 14.55 0.53 5.08
N ALA A 285 13.96 0.71 3.90
CA ALA A 285 14.72 0.96 2.67
C ALA A 285 15.58 2.23 2.75
N LEU A 286 15.06 3.27 3.43
CA LEU A 286 15.75 4.54 3.63
C LEU A 286 16.75 4.53 4.79
N SER A 287 16.84 3.45 5.58
CA SER A 287 17.65 3.39 6.80
C SER A 287 17.42 4.58 7.75
N CYS A 288 16.15 4.95 7.97
CA CYS A 288 15.77 6.04 8.87
C CYS A 288 14.93 5.53 10.05
N SER A 289 14.93 6.27 11.16
CA SER A 289 14.02 5.98 12.27
C SER A 289 12.59 6.37 11.92
N PHE A 290 11.64 5.98 12.77
CA PHE A 290 10.25 6.35 12.57
C PHE A 290 9.55 6.69 13.89
N ASN A 291 8.71 7.72 13.86
CA ASN A 291 7.81 8.09 14.95
C ASN A 291 6.37 8.01 14.45
N LEU A 292 5.79 6.81 14.56
CA LEU A 292 4.48 6.51 14.01
C LEU A 292 3.44 6.33 15.12
N ILE A 293 2.20 6.69 14.81
CA ILE A 293 1.03 6.44 15.66
C ILE A 293 -0.02 5.64 14.90
N PRO A 294 -0.84 4.82 15.58
CA PRO A 294 -1.93 4.15 14.89
C PRO A 294 -3.09 5.12 14.67
N THR A 295 -3.73 5.05 13.51
CA THR A 295 -5.02 5.69 13.27
C THR A 295 -6.06 5.08 14.22
N PRO A 296 -6.87 5.89 14.93
CA PRO A 296 -7.91 5.38 15.81
C PRO A 296 -8.84 4.37 15.12
N GLY A 297 -9.03 3.21 15.74
CA GLY A 297 -9.91 2.16 15.22
C GLY A 297 -9.31 1.26 14.14
N GLN A 298 -8.12 1.57 13.60
CA GLN A 298 -7.42 0.70 12.64
C GLN A 298 -6.69 -0.44 13.33
N LEU A 299 -7.26 -1.64 13.29
CA LEU A 299 -6.72 -2.79 14.03
C LEU A 299 -5.32 -3.21 13.57
N GLU A 300 -5.05 -3.13 12.27
CA GLU A 300 -3.72 -3.44 11.72
C GLU A 300 -2.68 -2.46 12.25
N GLN A 301 -2.93 -1.16 12.13
CA GLN A 301 -2.01 -0.13 12.62
C GLN A 301 -1.79 -0.24 14.13
N ILE A 302 -2.85 -0.53 14.90
CA ILE A 302 -2.74 -0.77 16.34
C ILE A 302 -1.86 -2.00 16.61
N TYR A 303 -2.03 -3.08 15.85
CA TYR A 303 -1.20 -4.28 15.97
C TYR A 303 0.27 -3.97 15.67
N LEU A 304 0.57 -3.32 14.53
CA LEU A 304 1.92 -2.96 14.13
C LEU A 304 2.57 -2.01 15.15
N SER A 305 1.81 -1.06 15.69
CA SER A 305 2.33 -0.15 16.73
C SER A 305 2.79 -0.89 17.97
N LYS A 306 2.12 -1.98 18.36
CA LYS A 306 2.51 -2.78 19.54
C LYS A 306 3.69 -3.70 19.25
N LEU A 307 3.80 -4.15 18.00
CA LEU A 307 4.91 -4.98 17.55
C LEU A 307 6.20 -4.17 17.56
N HIS A 308 6.17 -2.96 17.00
CA HIS A 308 7.36 -2.15 16.75
C HIS A 308 7.72 -1.18 17.89
N LYS A 309 6.76 -0.74 18.73
CA LYS A 309 7.09 0.04 19.95
C LYS A 309 7.81 -0.76 21.04
N LYS A 310 7.92 -2.09 20.87
CA LYS A 310 8.60 -2.99 21.81
C LYS A 310 10.03 -3.34 21.36
N SER A 311 10.43 -2.92 20.16
CA SER A 311 11.79 -3.10 19.68
C SER A 311 12.59 -1.84 20.04
N PRO A 312 13.60 -1.95 20.92
CA PRO A 312 14.43 -0.82 21.34
C PRO A 312 15.22 -0.19 20.20
#